data_AF-A0A2J7RAT7-F1
#
_entry.id   AF-A0A2J7RAT7-F1
#
_cell.length_a   1.000
_cell.length_b   1.000
_cell.length_c   1.000
_cell.angle_alpha   90.00
_cell.angle_beta   90.00
_cell.angle_gamma   90.00
#
_symmetry.space_group_name_H-M   'P 1'
#
loop_
_entity.id
_entity.type
_entity.pdbx_description
1 polymer ?
#
loop_
_entity_poly.entity_id
_entity_poly.type
_entity_poly.pdbx_seq_one_letter_code
_entity_poly.pdbx_strand_id
1 'polypeptide(L)'
;MCNWPEFCKYVISEDLKFESITAESLRAEKGFQKIARKQQKELDTMKKRQLKEQLTMQKQQCTAIEKLIKGKNKSDLVSDPTVRKLVVEQTVQWSDMVERHRKEEWELVRQHLTDQQDILKRLMETSHAAQMKQLEAKHDREMKEMNSRQAKISVETMREVANDKTLRTKGDRDRRMKEKKQNNTKKFTDERRFAQKKNDREIEKLKSKHDKEMETLIKDVQNQIELNNNEELEHQLAPKMEFFA
;
A
#
# COMPACT_ATOMS: atom_id res chain seq x y z
N MET A 1 -25.47 19.61 -27.62
CA MET A 1 -25.04 21.00 -27.37
C MET A 1 -25.95 21.60 -26.29
N CYS A 2 -25.40 21.99 -25.15
CA CYS A 2 -26.17 22.48 -24.00
C CYS A 2 -26.68 23.91 -24.24
N ASN A 3 -27.98 24.14 -24.10
CA ASN A 3 -28.65 25.38 -24.48
C ASN A 3 -28.89 26.36 -23.31
N TRP A 4 -28.00 26.40 -22.30
CA TRP A 4 -28.14 27.28 -21.12
C TRP A 4 -26.80 27.91 -20.69
N PRO A 5 -26.37 29.03 -21.31
CA PRO A 5 -25.07 29.67 -21.08
C PRO A 5 -24.89 30.26 -19.66
N GLU A 6 -25.97 30.67 -19.00
CA GLU A 6 -25.91 31.24 -17.63
C GLU A 6 -25.62 30.20 -16.55
N PHE A 7 -25.83 28.91 -16.85
CA PHE A 7 -25.63 27.83 -15.89
C PHE A 7 -24.14 27.54 -15.62
N CYS A 8 -23.27 27.82 -16.59
CA CYS A 8 -21.84 27.53 -16.51
C CYS A 8 -21.01 28.62 -15.80
N LYS A 9 -21.53 29.83 -15.58
CA LYS A 9 -20.74 30.95 -15.04
C LYS A 9 -20.47 30.89 -13.53
N TYR A 10 -21.20 30.05 -12.78
CA TYR A 10 -21.09 29.97 -11.31
C TYR A 10 -20.73 28.57 -10.78
N VAL A 11 -20.28 27.66 -11.65
CA VAL A 11 -19.84 26.31 -11.26
C VAL A 11 -18.40 26.10 -11.73
N ILE A 12 -17.49 26.97 -11.29
CA ILE A 12 -16.06 26.67 -11.31
C ILE A 12 -15.70 26.32 -9.87
N SER A 13 -16.13 25.14 -9.44
CA SER A 13 -15.56 24.45 -8.28
C SER A 13 -14.27 23.81 -8.80
N GLU A 14 -13.12 24.13 -8.22
CA GLU A 14 -11.86 23.49 -8.60
C GLU A 14 -12.01 21.96 -8.50
N ASP A 15 -11.73 21.26 -9.59
CA ASP A 15 -11.78 19.80 -9.60
C ASP A 15 -10.70 19.27 -8.66
N LEU A 16 -11.14 18.72 -7.52
CA LEU A 16 -10.30 17.97 -6.60
C LEU A 16 -9.59 16.84 -7.36
N LYS A 17 -8.27 16.98 -7.52
CA LYS A 17 -7.41 15.97 -8.16
C LYS A 17 -6.61 15.25 -7.09
N PHE A 18 -6.78 13.93 -7.04
CA PHE A 18 -5.98 13.07 -6.18
C PHE A 18 -4.73 12.60 -6.92
N GLU A 19 -3.57 12.82 -6.32
CA GLU A 19 -2.31 12.23 -6.77
C GLU A 19 -2.41 10.69 -6.71
N SER A 20 -1.66 10.01 -7.58
CA SER A 20 -1.60 8.55 -7.59
C SER A 20 -0.82 8.04 -6.38
N ILE A 21 -1.35 7.02 -5.71
CA ILE A 21 -0.64 6.36 -4.61
C ILE A 21 0.20 5.24 -5.21
N THR A 22 1.52 5.32 -5.02
CA THR A 22 2.50 4.39 -5.59
C THR A 22 3.16 3.56 -4.49
N ALA A 23 3.73 2.41 -4.85
CA ALA A 23 4.49 1.60 -3.91
C ALA A 23 5.65 2.38 -3.26
N GLU A 24 6.29 3.28 -4.02
CA GLU A 24 7.37 4.15 -3.55
C GLU A 24 6.88 5.13 -2.47
N SER A 25 5.74 5.80 -2.71
CA SER A 25 5.16 6.70 -1.71
C SER A 25 4.78 5.96 -0.43
N LEU A 26 4.21 4.75 -0.55
CA LEU A 26 3.84 3.92 0.61
C LEU A 26 5.07 3.47 1.40
N ARG A 27 6.17 3.13 0.73
CA ARG A 27 7.44 2.75 1.39
C ARG A 27 8.06 3.92 2.15
N ALA A 28 7.83 5.16 1.73
CA ALA A 28 8.29 6.35 2.43
C ALA A 28 7.47 6.65 3.71
N GLU A 29 6.28 6.05 3.86
CA GLU A 29 5.43 6.31 5.02
C GLU A 29 6.02 5.78 6.33
N LYS A 30 5.78 6.52 7.42
CA LYS A 30 6.27 6.18 8.76
C LYS A 30 5.88 4.77 9.20
N GLY A 31 4.69 4.29 8.79
CA GLY A 31 4.20 2.95 9.08
C GLY A 31 5.13 1.87 8.51
N PHE A 32 5.49 1.97 7.23
CA PHE A 32 6.41 1.05 6.57
C PHE A 32 7.83 1.15 7.14
N GLN A 33 8.34 2.39 7.30
CA GLN A 33 9.68 2.64 7.82
C GLN A 33 9.92 2.05 9.21
N LYS A 34 8.89 1.99 10.05
CA LYS A 34 8.97 1.35 11.37
C LYS A 34 9.23 -0.15 11.26
N ILE A 35 8.53 -0.84 10.37
CA ILE A 35 8.70 -2.28 10.14
C ILE A 35 10.04 -2.56 9.48
N ALA A 36 10.45 -1.78 8.47
CA ALA A 36 11.75 -1.92 7.82
C ALA A 36 12.92 -1.83 8.82
N ARG A 37 12.87 -0.88 9.77
CA ARG A 37 13.89 -0.76 10.83
C ARG A 37 13.86 -1.92 11.82
N LYS A 38 12.68 -2.47 12.14
CA LYS A 38 12.55 -3.66 13.00
C LYS A 38 13.20 -4.87 12.32
N GLN A 39 12.84 -5.09 11.05
CA GLN A 39 13.35 -6.15 10.20
C GLN A 39 14.88 -6.09 10.06
N GLN A 40 15.45 -4.90 9.87
CA GLN A 40 16.91 -4.75 9.82
C GLN A 40 17.58 -5.20 11.13
N LYS A 41 17.01 -4.85 12.29
CA LYS A 41 17.55 -5.28 13.60
C LYS A 41 17.44 -6.78 13.82
N GLU A 42 16.36 -7.41 13.35
CA GLU A 42 16.16 -8.85 13.43
C GLU A 42 17.23 -9.59 12.60
N LEU A 43 17.48 -9.12 11.36
CA LEU A 43 18.56 -9.63 10.51
C LEU A 43 19.94 -9.48 11.17
N ASP A 44 20.27 -8.29 11.68
CA ASP A 44 21.57 -8.04 12.30
C ASP A 44 21.79 -8.92 13.53
N THR A 45 20.74 -9.13 14.32
CA THR A 45 20.78 -9.97 15.53
C THR A 45 21.00 -11.44 15.17
N MET A 46 20.28 -11.95 14.17
CA MET A 46 20.43 -13.31 13.67
C MET A 46 21.82 -13.55 13.09
N LYS A 47 22.32 -12.66 12.21
CA LYS A 47 23.67 -12.77 11.62
C LYS A 47 24.77 -12.78 12.67
N LYS A 48 24.63 -11.94 13.71
CA LYS A 48 25.58 -11.91 14.83
C LYS A 48 25.57 -13.20 15.64
N ARG A 49 24.42 -13.85 15.81
CA ARG A 49 24.32 -15.16 16.48
C ARG A 49 24.95 -16.26 15.62
N GLN A 50 24.65 -16.30 14.33
CA GLN A 50 25.19 -17.29 13.40
C GLN A 50 26.72 -17.20 13.29
N LEU A 51 27.27 -15.98 13.17
CA LEU A 51 28.72 -15.76 13.16
C LEU A 51 29.40 -16.27 14.44
N LYS A 52 28.79 -16.09 15.61
CA LYS A 52 29.33 -16.61 16.88
C LYS A 52 29.32 -18.15 16.91
N GLU A 53 28.28 -18.78 16.40
CA GLU A 53 28.19 -20.24 16.30
C GLU A 53 29.27 -20.78 15.36
N GLN A 54 29.44 -20.18 14.17
CA GLN A 54 30.49 -20.54 13.20
C GLN A 54 31.89 -20.44 13.82
N LEU A 55 32.22 -19.31 14.46
CA LEU A 55 33.53 -19.12 15.10
C LEU A 55 33.78 -20.12 16.24
N THR A 56 32.73 -20.46 17.01
CA THR A 56 32.84 -21.42 18.10
C THR A 56 33.08 -22.83 17.57
N MET A 57 32.34 -23.24 16.54
CA MET A 57 32.52 -24.53 15.88
C MET A 57 33.91 -24.65 15.24
N GLN A 58 34.35 -23.62 14.50
CA GLN A 58 35.68 -23.57 13.90
C GLN A 58 36.77 -23.76 14.95
N LYS A 59 36.70 -23.04 16.08
CA LYS A 59 37.66 -23.17 17.18
C LYS A 59 37.70 -24.59 17.76
N GLN A 60 36.53 -25.22 17.93
CA GLN A 60 36.43 -26.59 18.41
C GLN A 60 37.04 -27.59 17.42
N GLN A 61 36.77 -27.43 16.12
CA GLN A 61 37.29 -28.28 15.06
C GLN A 61 38.81 -28.18 14.93
N CYS A 62 39.37 -26.96 14.92
CA CYS A 62 40.83 -26.74 14.91
C CYS A 62 41.49 -27.39 16.13
N THR A 63 40.94 -27.17 17.33
CA THR A 63 41.48 -27.77 18.57
C THR A 63 41.49 -29.30 18.52
N ALA A 64 40.45 -29.92 17.94
CA ALA A 64 40.36 -31.36 17.81
C ALA A 64 41.40 -31.93 16.84
N ILE A 65 41.60 -31.28 15.69
CA ILE A 65 42.65 -31.65 14.72
C ILE A 65 44.03 -31.49 15.35
N GLU A 66 44.32 -30.35 15.97
CA GLU A 66 45.62 -30.07 16.62
C GLU A 66 45.99 -31.14 17.64
N LYS A 67 45.04 -31.57 18.47
CA LYS A 67 45.24 -32.66 19.44
C LYS A 67 45.52 -34.00 18.77
N LEU A 68 44.85 -34.29 17.66
CA LEU A 68 44.96 -35.57 16.95
C LEU A 68 46.29 -35.71 16.19
N ILE A 69 46.82 -34.60 15.65
CA ILE A 69 48.07 -34.59 14.90
C ILE A 69 49.31 -34.40 15.78
N LYS A 70 49.13 -33.96 17.03
CA LYS A 70 50.24 -33.68 17.96
C LYS A 70 51.09 -34.94 18.18
N GLY A 71 52.37 -34.84 17.82
CA GLY A 71 53.34 -35.92 18.02
C GLY A 71 53.28 -37.05 16.98
N LYS A 72 52.48 -36.91 15.90
CA LYS A 72 52.45 -37.86 14.77
C LYS A 72 53.27 -37.34 13.59
N ASN A 73 53.93 -38.25 12.87
CA ASN A 73 54.67 -37.91 11.65
C ASN A 73 53.72 -37.74 10.45
N LYS A 74 54.12 -36.92 9.47
CA LYS A 74 53.32 -36.66 8.25
C LYS A 74 52.93 -37.93 7.48
N SER A 75 53.81 -38.93 7.42
CA SER A 75 53.55 -40.22 6.75
C SER A 75 52.39 -40.98 7.38
N ASP A 76 52.30 -40.92 8.71
CA ASP A 76 51.37 -41.73 9.49
C ASP A 76 49.98 -41.09 9.51
N LEU A 77 49.90 -39.77 9.33
CA LEU A 77 48.66 -39.00 9.29
C LEU A 77 47.85 -39.21 8.00
N VAL A 78 48.52 -39.40 6.86
CA VAL A 78 47.86 -39.49 5.55
C VAL A 78 47.01 -40.76 5.42
N SER A 79 47.41 -41.83 6.10
CA SER A 79 46.73 -43.13 6.10
C SER A 79 45.91 -43.39 7.37
N ASP A 80 45.94 -42.51 8.38
CA ASP A 80 45.23 -42.70 9.64
C ASP A 80 43.69 -42.66 9.45
N PRO A 81 42.98 -43.79 9.64
CA PRO A 81 41.52 -43.83 9.52
C PRO A 81 40.81 -42.91 10.52
N THR A 82 41.44 -42.64 11.66
CA THR A 82 40.92 -41.75 12.71
C THR A 82 40.89 -40.29 12.25
N VAL A 83 41.93 -39.85 11.54
CA VAL A 83 42.01 -38.51 10.95
C VAL A 83 40.94 -38.36 9.87
N ARG A 84 40.81 -39.35 8.98
CA ARG A 84 39.77 -39.36 7.93
C ARG A 84 38.37 -39.30 8.52
N LYS A 85 38.10 -40.10 9.55
CA LYS A 85 36.82 -40.11 10.25
C LYS A 85 36.51 -38.75 10.88
N LEU A 86 37.47 -38.16 11.59
CA LEU A 86 37.29 -36.83 12.20
C LEU A 86 36.99 -35.77 11.15
N VAL A 87 37.74 -35.74 10.03
CA VAL A 87 37.49 -34.78 8.95
C VAL A 87 36.08 -34.93 8.39
N VAL A 88 35.62 -36.15 8.13
CA VAL A 88 34.24 -36.40 7.66
C VAL A 88 33.20 -35.93 8.67
N GLU A 89 33.38 -36.23 9.96
CA GLU A 89 32.47 -35.77 11.02
C GLU A 89 32.42 -34.24 11.12
N GLN A 90 33.57 -33.57 11.01
CA GLN A 90 33.66 -32.11 11.02
C GLN A 90 33.02 -31.47 9.79
N THR A 91 33.19 -32.08 8.61
CA THR A 91 32.50 -31.65 7.39
C THR A 91 30.99 -31.74 7.57
N VAL A 92 30.46 -32.86 8.07
CA VAL A 92 29.01 -33.02 8.32
C VAL A 92 28.50 -32.00 9.34
N GLN A 93 29.19 -31.81 10.47
CA GLN A 93 28.80 -30.82 11.48
C GLN A 93 28.74 -29.40 10.91
N TRP A 94 29.71 -29.04 10.08
CA TRP A 94 29.74 -27.73 9.43
C TRP A 94 28.60 -27.58 8.43
N SER A 95 28.40 -28.56 7.55
CA SER A 95 27.30 -28.56 6.56
C SER A 95 25.93 -28.48 7.23
N ASP A 96 25.69 -29.24 8.31
CA ASP A 96 24.43 -29.20 9.06
C ASP A 96 24.17 -27.84 9.72
N MET A 97 25.21 -27.19 10.24
CA MET A 97 25.11 -25.84 10.80
C MET A 97 24.77 -24.82 9.71
N VAL A 98 25.47 -24.85 8.58
CA VAL A 98 25.25 -23.93 7.46
C VAL A 98 23.83 -24.10 6.91
N GLU A 99 23.36 -25.32 6.71
CA GLU A 99 21.98 -25.57 6.24
C GLU A 99 20.93 -25.05 7.23
N ARG A 100 21.16 -25.21 8.55
CA ARG A 100 20.28 -24.63 9.57
C ARG A 100 20.25 -23.11 9.53
N HIS A 101 21.43 -22.48 9.45
CA HIS A 101 21.56 -21.03 9.38
C HIS A 101 20.81 -20.50 8.17
N ARG A 102 21.02 -21.14 7.02
CA ARG A 102 20.37 -20.81 5.76
C ARG A 102 18.85 -20.92 5.83
N LYS A 103 18.33 -22.03 6.38
CA LYS A 103 16.89 -22.20 6.57
C LYS A 103 16.29 -21.11 7.46
N GLU A 104 16.98 -20.75 8.54
CA GLU A 104 16.55 -19.67 9.42
C GLU A 104 16.56 -18.30 8.72
N GLU A 105 17.58 -18.01 7.90
CA GLU A 105 17.63 -16.79 7.09
C GLU A 105 16.43 -16.70 6.14
N TRP A 106 16.10 -17.79 5.44
CA TRP A 106 14.98 -17.84 4.51
C TRP A 106 13.63 -17.70 5.20
N GLU A 107 13.40 -18.42 6.31
CA GLU A 107 12.16 -18.29 7.08
C GLU A 107 11.95 -16.85 7.58
N LEU A 108 13.04 -16.20 8.01
CA LEU A 108 13.01 -14.79 8.43
C LEU A 108 12.68 -13.86 7.25
N VAL A 109 13.37 -14.01 6.12
CA VAL A 109 13.11 -13.19 4.91
C VAL A 109 11.67 -13.38 4.41
N ARG A 110 11.16 -14.61 4.38
CA ARG A 110 9.77 -14.90 3.99
C ARG A 110 8.76 -14.24 4.93
N GLN A 111 9.01 -14.28 6.24
CA GLN A 111 8.18 -13.57 7.21
C GLN A 111 8.25 -12.05 6.96
N HIS A 112 9.43 -11.51 6.70
CA HIS A 112 9.60 -10.08 6.44
C HIS A 112 8.84 -9.61 5.20
N LEU A 113 8.86 -10.40 4.12
CA LEU A 113 8.11 -10.09 2.89
C LEU A 113 6.60 -10.14 3.13
N THR A 114 6.12 -11.10 3.91
CA THR A 114 4.70 -11.19 4.30
C THR A 114 4.28 -9.97 5.13
N ASP A 115 5.08 -9.61 6.14
CA ASP A 115 4.82 -8.42 6.96
C ASP A 115 4.83 -7.12 6.13
N GLN A 116 5.75 -7.02 5.16
CA GLN A 116 5.85 -5.90 4.22
C GLN A 116 4.62 -5.83 3.30
N GLN A 117 4.14 -6.97 2.80
CA GLN A 117 2.91 -7.05 2.00
C GLN A 117 1.70 -6.52 2.79
N ASP A 118 1.53 -7.00 4.01
CA ASP A 118 0.38 -6.65 4.85
C ASP A 118 0.37 -5.16 5.21
N ILE A 119 1.52 -4.59 5.56
CA ILE A 119 1.57 -3.15 5.86
C ILE A 119 1.34 -2.30 4.61
N LEU A 120 1.90 -2.66 3.45
CA LEU A 120 1.71 -1.89 2.22
C LEU A 120 0.23 -1.88 1.80
N LYS A 121 -0.45 -3.03 1.86
CA LYS A 121 -1.90 -3.12 1.62
C LYS A 121 -2.69 -2.23 2.57
N ARG A 122 -2.41 -2.30 3.88
CA ARG A 122 -3.10 -1.48 4.89
C ARG A 122 -2.89 0.02 4.70
N LEU A 123 -1.68 0.44 4.34
CA LEU A 123 -1.38 1.85 4.06
C LEU A 123 -2.10 2.32 2.79
N MET A 124 -2.15 1.50 1.74
CA MET A 124 -2.92 1.78 0.53
C MET A 124 -4.41 1.97 0.85
N GLU A 125 -5.03 1.04 1.58
CA GLU A 125 -6.44 1.12 2.01
C GLU A 125 -6.73 2.38 2.83
N THR A 126 -5.81 2.73 3.75
CA THR A 126 -5.92 3.94 4.57
C THR A 126 -5.89 5.21 3.71
N SER A 127 -4.98 5.26 2.74
CA SER A 127 -4.85 6.38 1.81
C SER A 127 -6.05 6.48 0.86
N HIS A 128 -6.56 5.35 0.35
CA HIS A 128 -7.81 5.29 -0.44
C HIS A 128 -9.02 5.79 0.36
N ALA A 129 -9.16 5.35 1.61
CA ALA A 129 -10.22 5.80 2.50
C ALA A 129 -10.12 7.31 2.79
N ALA A 130 -8.91 7.84 2.95
CA ALA A 130 -8.68 9.26 3.14
C ALA A 130 -9.10 10.07 1.89
N GLN A 131 -8.76 9.61 0.69
CA GLN A 131 -9.18 10.24 -0.56
C GLN A 131 -10.71 10.21 -0.75
N MET A 132 -11.35 9.06 -0.47
CA MET A 132 -12.81 8.94 -0.51
C MET A 132 -13.50 9.92 0.45
N LYS A 133 -13.02 10.02 1.68
CA LYS A 133 -13.56 10.95 2.68
C LYS A 133 -13.41 12.42 2.26
N GLN A 134 -12.30 12.77 1.61
CA GLN A 134 -12.11 14.12 1.06
C GLN A 134 -13.09 14.43 -0.07
N LEU A 135 -13.36 13.46 -0.94
CA LEU A 135 -14.34 13.58 -2.02
C LEU A 135 -15.77 13.74 -1.48
N GLU A 136 -16.17 12.91 -0.50
CA GLU A 136 -17.46 13.02 0.18
C GLU A 136 -17.64 14.39 0.85
N ALA A 137 -16.60 14.88 1.54
CA ALA A 137 -16.63 16.20 2.16
C ALA A 137 -16.78 17.34 1.13
N LYS A 138 -16.23 17.19 -0.08
CA LYS A 138 -16.44 18.13 -1.18
C LYS A 138 -17.91 18.09 -1.65
N HIS A 139 -18.43 16.89 -1.91
CA HIS A 139 -19.82 16.70 -2.35
C HIS A 139 -20.83 17.29 -1.35
N ASP A 140 -20.60 17.10 -0.06
CA ASP A 140 -21.43 17.66 1.02
C ASP A 140 -21.43 19.19 1.02
N ARG A 141 -20.27 19.81 0.79
CA ARG A 141 -20.14 21.29 0.70
C ARG A 141 -20.89 21.82 -0.51
N GLU A 142 -20.67 21.24 -1.68
CA GLU A 142 -21.34 21.63 -2.93
C GLU A 142 -22.87 21.50 -2.82
N MET A 143 -23.36 20.43 -2.17
CA MET A 143 -24.79 20.24 -1.93
C MET A 143 -25.37 21.29 -0.99
N LYS A 144 -24.66 21.66 0.09
CA LYS A 144 -25.08 22.73 1.01
C LYS A 144 -25.12 24.08 0.31
N GLU A 145 -24.11 24.39 -0.50
CA GLU A 145 -24.04 25.63 -1.29
C GLU A 145 -25.18 25.71 -2.31
N MET A 146 -25.46 24.61 -3.01
CA MET A 146 -26.60 24.53 -3.93
C MET A 146 -27.92 24.79 -3.21
N ASN A 147 -28.17 24.13 -2.06
CA ASN A 147 -29.40 24.33 -1.30
C ASN A 147 -29.55 25.79 -0.83
N SER A 148 -28.46 26.41 -0.37
CA SER A 148 -28.43 27.83 -0.01
C SER A 148 -28.78 28.73 -1.21
N ARG A 149 -28.23 28.43 -2.40
CA ARG A 149 -28.55 29.14 -3.64
C ARG A 149 -30.02 28.98 -4.03
N GLN A 150 -30.59 27.78 -3.93
CA GLN A 150 -31.99 27.51 -4.23
C GLN A 150 -32.94 28.28 -3.29
N ALA A 151 -32.58 28.39 -2.00
CA ALA A 151 -33.32 29.19 -1.03
C ALA A 151 -33.28 30.70 -1.39
N LYS A 152 -32.11 31.23 -1.75
CA LYS A 152 -31.97 32.64 -2.21
C LYS A 152 -32.82 32.93 -3.44
N ILE A 153 -32.75 32.08 -4.46
CA ILE A 153 -33.57 32.20 -5.68
C ILE A 153 -35.06 32.21 -5.34
N SER A 154 -35.50 31.38 -4.39
CA SER A 154 -36.91 31.32 -3.97
C SER A 154 -37.37 32.64 -3.31
N VAL A 155 -36.53 33.23 -2.47
CA VAL A 155 -36.80 34.54 -1.84
C VAL A 155 -36.78 35.67 -2.86
N GLU A 156 -35.79 35.69 -3.75
CA GLU A 156 -35.67 36.66 -4.84
C GLU A 156 -36.89 36.59 -5.77
N THR A 157 -37.34 35.39 -6.13
CA THR A 157 -38.56 35.19 -6.94
C THR A 157 -39.80 35.79 -6.25
N MET A 158 -39.95 35.61 -4.93
CA MET A 158 -41.06 36.23 -4.19
C MET A 158 -40.99 37.76 -4.25
N ARG A 159 -39.78 38.32 -4.10
CA ARG A 159 -39.55 39.77 -4.14
C ARG A 159 -39.78 40.34 -5.54
N GLU A 160 -39.35 39.64 -6.59
CA GLU A 160 -39.57 40.02 -7.99
C GLU A 160 -41.05 40.13 -8.32
N VAL A 161 -41.86 39.12 -7.98
CA VAL A 161 -43.30 39.14 -8.29
C VAL A 161 -44.05 40.19 -7.47
N ALA A 162 -43.63 40.44 -6.22
CA ALA A 162 -44.23 41.49 -5.39
C ALA A 162 -43.94 42.91 -5.90
N ASN A 163 -42.73 43.13 -6.44
CA ASN A 163 -42.29 44.44 -6.95
C ASN A 163 -42.66 44.67 -8.42
N ASP A 164 -43.24 43.69 -9.10
CA ASP A 164 -43.64 43.79 -10.50
C ASP A 164 -44.86 44.70 -10.67
N LYS A 165 -44.59 45.93 -11.14
CA LYS A 165 -45.62 46.96 -11.38
C LYS A 165 -46.57 46.62 -12.52
N THR A 166 -46.25 45.65 -13.38
CA THR A 166 -47.13 45.22 -14.47
C THR A 166 -48.29 44.35 -13.97
N LEU A 167 -48.16 43.74 -12.78
CA LEU A 167 -49.18 42.92 -12.15
C LEU A 167 -50.08 43.81 -11.28
N ARG A 168 -51.23 44.20 -11.85
CA ARG A 168 -52.15 45.18 -11.24
C ARG A 168 -53.04 44.57 -10.16
N THR A 169 -53.50 43.33 -10.33
CA THR A 169 -54.42 42.68 -9.39
C THR A 169 -53.71 41.64 -8.51
N LYS A 170 -54.31 41.34 -7.35
CA LYS A 170 -53.86 40.25 -6.49
C LYS A 170 -53.90 38.90 -7.21
N GLY A 171 -54.95 38.65 -8.00
CA GLY A 171 -55.09 37.42 -8.78
C GLY A 171 -53.96 37.22 -9.80
N ASP A 172 -53.53 38.30 -10.46
CA ASP A 172 -52.42 38.25 -11.42
C ASP A 172 -51.09 37.91 -10.72
N ARG A 173 -50.83 38.51 -9.56
CA ARG A 173 -49.64 38.22 -8.74
C ARG A 173 -49.64 36.78 -8.25
N ASP A 174 -50.77 36.28 -7.75
CA ASP A 174 -50.90 34.91 -7.27
C ASP A 174 -50.71 33.89 -8.41
N ARG A 175 -51.28 34.17 -9.59
CA ARG A 175 -51.08 33.34 -10.79
C ARG A 175 -49.61 33.30 -11.19
N ARG A 176 -48.95 34.46 -11.27
CA ARG A 176 -47.53 34.56 -11.63
C ARG A 176 -46.62 33.89 -10.62
N MET A 177 -46.93 34.03 -9.32
CA MET A 177 -46.22 33.36 -8.23
C MET A 177 -46.30 31.84 -8.34
N LYS A 178 -47.48 31.28 -8.63
CA LYS A 178 -47.67 29.82 -8.79
C LYS A 178 -46.85 29.28 -9.95
N GLU A 179 -46.90 29.95 -11.10
CA GLU A 179 -46.12 29.57 -12.29
C GLU A 179 -44.61 29.59 -12.02
N LYS A 180 -44.10 30.69 -11.44
CA LYS A 180 -42.68 30.81 -11.09
C LYS A 180 -42.24 29.76 -10.06
N LYS A 181 -43.06 29.49 -9.04
CA LYS A 181 -42.79 28.43 -8.06
C LYS A 181 -42.70 27.05 -8.72
N GLN A 182 -43.64 26.71 -9.61
CA GLN A 182 -43.62 25.45 -10.34
C GLN A 182 -42.35 25.31 -11.20
N ASN A 183 -41.97 26.37 -11.90
CA ASN A 183 -40.73 26.41 -12.70
C ASN A 183 -39.48 26.24 -11.83
N ASN A 184 -39.42 26.92 -10.69
CA ASN A 184 -38.31 26.79 -9.74
C ASN A 184 -38.21 25.37 -9.17
N THR A 185 -39.34 24.75 -8.78
CA THR A 185 -39.35 23.36 -8.28
C THR A 185 -38.79 22.39 -9.32
N LYS A 186 -39.19 22.53 -10.59
CA LYS A 186 -38.67 21.70 -11.68
C LYS A 186 -37.17 21.90 -11.85
N LYS A 187 -36.72 23.16 -11.94
CA LYS A 187 -35.30 23.52 -12.05
C LYS A 187 -34.49 22.92 -10.90
N PHE A 188 -34.88 23.15 -9.65
CA PHE A 188 -34.15 22.64 -8.48
C PHE A 188 -34.06 21.12 -8.43
N THR A 189 -35.11 20.42 -8.88
CA THR A 189 -35.12 18.96 -8.98
C THR A 189 -34.11 18.48 -10.03
N ASP A 190 -34.10 19.09 -11.21
CA ASP A 190 -33.16 18.76 -12.28
C ASP A 190 -31.70 19.06 -11.88
N GLU A 191 -31.46 20.17 -11.18
CA GLU A 191 -30.14 20.54 -10.64
C GLU A 191 -29.60 19.49 -9.66
N ARG A 192 -30.44 19.05 -8.70
CA ARG A 192 -30.08 18.00 -7.74
C ARG A 192 -29.81 16.67 -8.44
N ARG A 193 -30.63 16.30 -9.42
CA ARG A 193 -30.41 15.08 -10.22
C ARG A 193 -29.09 15.13 -10.97
N PHE A 194 -28.75 16.30 -11.54
CA PHE A 194 -27.49 16.46 -12.26
C PHE A 194 -26.28 16.37 -11.32
N ALA A 195 -26.33 17.03 -10.16
CA ALA A 195 -25.26 16.94 -9.16
C ALA A 195 -25.09 15.52 -8.61
N GLN A 196 -26.17 14.81 -8.30
CA GLN A 196 -26.06 13.40 -7.88
C GLN A 196 -25.35 12.56 -8.95
N LYS A 197 -25.77 12.66 -10.21
CA LYS A 197 -25.12 11.93 -11.32
C LYS A 197 -23.65 12.33 -11.52
N LYS A 198 -23.27 13.58 -11.21
CA LYS A 198 -21.88 14.03 -11.24
C LYS A 198 -21.09 13.37 -10.11
N ASN A 199 -21.60 13.40 -8.88
CA ASN A 199 -20.97 12.80 -7.70
C ASN A 199 -20.78 11.29 -7.88
N ASP A 200 -21.81 10.59 -8.37
CA ASP A 200 -21.73 9.15 -8.65
C ASP A 200 -20.59 8.81 -9.62
N ARG A 201 -20.45 9.60 -10.71
CA ARG A 201 -19.36 9.44 -11.69
C ARG A 201 -17.98 9.74 -11.11
N GLU A 202 -17.87 10.73 -10.22
CA GLU A 202 -16.60 11.05 -9.55
C GLU A 202 -16.19 9.91 -8.60
N ILE A 203 -17.14 9.34 -7.86
CA ILE A 203 -16.93 8.18 -6.98
C ILE A 203 -16.49 6.97 -7.79
N GLU A 204 -17.19 6.63 -8.88
CA GLU A 204 -16.83 5.49 -9.73
C GLU A 204 -15.43 5.64 -10.34
N LYS A 205 -15.08 6.85 -10.81
CA LYS A 205 -13.74 7.12 -11.34
C LYS A 205 -12.67 6.95 -10.28
N LEU A 206 -12.90 7.44 -9.07
CA LEU A 206 -11.95 7.32 -7.97
C LEU A 206 -11.77 5.86 -7.54
N LYS A 207 -12.87 5.11 -7.40
CA LYS A 207 -12.83 3.67 -7.13
C LYS A 207 -12.07 2.90 -8.19
N SER A 208 -12.35 3.15 -9.48
CA SER A 208 -11.62 2.48 -10.57
C SER A 208 -10.12 2.80 -10.56
N LYS A 209 -9.73 3.99 -10.12
CA LYS A 209 -8.32 4.35 -9.91
C LYS A 209 -7.74 3.56 -8.73
N HIS A 210 -8.44 3.51 -7.59
CA HIS A 210 -8.04 2.76 -6.40
C HIS A 210 -7.87 1.26 -6.70
N ASP A 211 -8.78 0.66 -7.45
CA ASP A 211 -8.70 -0.76 -7.84
C ASP A 211 -7.42 -1.06 -8.64
N LYS A 212 -7.08 -0.19 -9.61
CA LYS A 212 -5.85 -0.33 -10.41
C LYS A 212 -4.58 -0.13 -9.58
N GLU A 213 -4.58 0.82 -8.66
CA GLU A 213 -3.46 1.07 -7.74
C GLU A 213 -3.24 -0.16 -6.84
N MET A 214 -4.33 -0.76 -6.32
CA MET A 214 -4.26 -1.97 -5.52
C MET A 214 -3.78 -3.18 -6.33
N GLU A 215 -4.31 -3.39 -7.54
CA GLU A 215 -3.88 -4.48 -8.42
C GLU A 215 -2.38 -4.37 -8.74
N THR A 216 -1.91 -3.17 -9.07
CA THR A 216 -0.50 -2.90 -9.34
C THR A 216 0.36 -3.21 -8.12
N LEU A 217 -0.02 -2.73 -6.94
CA LEU A 217 0.69 -3.01 -5.70
C LEU A 217 0.76 -4.51 -5.40
N ILE A 218 -0.36 -5.23 -5.55
CA ILE A 218 -0.41 -6.68 -5.32
C ILE A 218 0.55 -7.39 -6.26
N LYS A 219 0.54 -7.03 -7.55
CA LYS A 219 1.42 -7.62 -8.56
C LYS A 219 2.89 -7.35 -8.24
N ASP A 220 3.26 -6.12 -7.89
CA ASP A 220 4.64 -5.75 -7.58
C ASP A 220 5.16 -6.52 -6.35
N VAL A 221 4.32 -6.64 -5.31
CA VAL A 221 4.68 -7.39 -4.11
C VAL A 221 4.78 -8.89 -4.39
N GLN A 222 3.87 -9.44 -5.22
CA GLN A 222 3.89 -10.85 -5.60
C GLN A 222 5.14 -11.19 -6.41
N ASN A 223 5.51 -10.35 -7.38
CA ASN A 223 6.75 -10.50 -8.15
C ASN A 223 7.99 -10.50 -7.24
N GLN A 224 8.00 -9.64 -6.21
CA GLN A 224 9.10 -9.58 -5.26
C GLN A 224 9.19 -10.86 -4.41
N ILE A 225 8.05 -11.42 -4.00
CA ILE A 225 8.01 -12.70 -3.26
C ILE A 225 8.50 -13.84 -4.15
N GLU A 226 8.04 -13.90 -5.40
CA GLU A 226 8.44 -14.92 -6.37
C GLU A 226 9.93 -14.86 -6.68
N LEU A 227 10.49 -13.66 -6.84
CA LEU A 227 11.94 -13.48 -7.03
C LEU A 227 12.74 -14.05 -5.86
N ASN A 228 12.34 -13.74 -4.62
CA ASN A 228 13.02 -14.26 -3.42
C ASN A 228 12.89 -15.80 -3.31
N ASN A 229 11.73 -16.37 -3.65
CA ASN A 229 11.53 -17.82 -3.65
C ASN A 229 12.38 -18.51 -4.73
N ASN A 230 12.56 -17.87 -5.90
CA ASN A 230 13.42 -18.39 -6.96
C ASN A 230 14.89 -18.35 -6.56
N GLU A 231 15.34 -17.24 -5.94
CA GLU A 231 16.70 -17.14 -5.38
C GLU A 231 16.95 -18.22 -4.31
N GLU A 232 15.98 -18.49 -3.44
CA GLU A 232 16.02 -19.60 -2.49
C GLU A 232 16.19 -20.95 -3.20
N LEU A 233 15.40 -21.23 -4.23
CA LEU A 233 15.42 -22.49 -4.97
C LEU A 233 16.75 -22.70 -5.72
N GLU A 234 17.25 -21.68 -6.41
CA GLU A 234 18.56 -21.74 -7.09
C GLU A 234 19.68 -22.07 -6.10
N HIS A 235 19.63 -21.47 -4.91
CA HIS A 235 20.58 -21.72 -3.85
C HIS A 235 20.48 -23.12 -3.23
N GLN A 236 19.28 -23.71 -3.14
CA GLN A 236 19.09 -25.09 -2.68
C GLN A 236 19.63 -26.13 -3.66
N LEU A 237 19.60 -25.83 -4.96
CA LEU A 237 20.08 -26.68 -6.03
C LEU A 237 21.62 -26.59 -6.23
N ALA A 238 22.27 -25.61 -5.60
CA ALA A 238 23.72 -25.48 -5.64
C ALA A 238 24.41 -26.64 -4.88
N PRO A 239 25.61 -27.09 -5.32
CA PRO A 239 26.33 -28.19 -4.68
C PRO A 239 26.62 -27.90 -3.20
N LYS A 240 26.18 -28.80 -2.30
CA LYS A 240 26.20 -28.61 -0.83
C LYS A 240 27.51 -28.99 -0.12
N MET A 241 28.55 -29.41 -0.85
CA MET A 241 29.81 -29.82 -0.24
C MET A 241 30.65 -28.60 0.11
N GLU A 242 30.26 -27.93 1.18
CA GLU A 242 31.00 -26.82 1.78
C GLU A 242 31.80 -27.33 2.97
N PHE A 243 33.12 -27.21 2.88
CA PHE A 243 34.01 -27.37 4.03
C PHE A 243 34.66 -26.01 4.30
N PHE A 244 34.90 -25.74 5.57
CA PHE A 244 35.72 -24.59 5.94
C PHE A 244 37.19 -24.90 5.58
N ALA A 245 37.78 -24.08 4.71
CA ALA A 245 39.19 -24.18 4.30
C ALA A 245 40.08 -23.22 5.09
#